data_AF-A0A3A9YMT8-F1
#
_entry.id   AF-A0A3A9YMT8-F1
#
_cell.length_a   1.000
_cell.length_b   1.000
_cell.length_c   1.000
_cell.angle_alpha   90.00
_cell.angle_beta   90.00
_cell.angle_gamma   90.00
#
_symmetry.space_group_name_H-M   'P 1'
#
loop_
_entity.id
_entity.type
_entity.pdbx_description
1 polymer ?
#
loop_
_entity_poly.entity_id
_entity_poly.type
_entity_poly.pdbx_seq_one_letter_code
_entity_poly.pdbx_strand_id
1 'polypeptide(L)'
;MTTGNVARDLDRVRSALGERRISFLDISWGTWLGAVYRSEFPDRVERMFLDSVASPEFTLAAFDDGRADAAESRFARPAAWIASHDEAYGLGTSAAEVRAAVLGPIGAYDANPVRYTDLGRPVDGAVVASRIDRGCAGLPVAP
;
A
#
# COMPACT_ATOMS: atom_id res chain seq x y z
N MET A 1 -17.96 -10.81 0.92
CA MET A 1 -16.97 -11.59 0.15
C MET A 1 -15.77 -11.83 1.06
N THR A 2 -15.28 -13.06 1.21
CA THR A 2 -14.15 -13.41 2.08
C THR A 2 -13.03 -14.05 1.27
N THR A 3 -11.79 -14.08 1.80
CA THR A 3 -10.67 -14.79 1.16
C THR A 3 -10.99 -16.28 0.97
N GLY A 4 -11.70 -16.91 1.91
CA GLY A 4 -12.13 -18.32 1.76
C GLY A 4 -13.10 -18.53 0.59
N ASN A 5 -13.98 -17.56 0.30
CA ASN A 5 -14.80 -17.64 -0.91
C ASN A 5 -13.95 -17.57 -2.17
N VAL A 6 -12.97 -16.66 -2.22
CA VAL A 6 -12.04 -16.54 -3.35
C VAL A 6 -11.17 -17.80 -3.50
N ALA A 7 -10.75 -18.43 -2.41
CA ALA A 7 -10.00 -19.69 -2.46
C ALA A 7 -10.83 -20.83 -3.08
N ARG A 8 -12.12 -20.92 -2.78
CA ARG A 8 -13.03 -21.91 -3.39
C ARG A 8 -13.29 -21.61 -4.86
N ASP A 9 -13.40 -20.33 -5.23
CA ASP A 9 -13.52 -19.95 -6.64
C ASP A 9 -12.24 -20.28 -7.41
N LEU A 10 -11.07 -20.07 -6.80
CA LEU A 10 -9.79 -20.46 -7.38
C LEU A 10 -9.67 -21.97 -7.57
N ASP A 11 -10.21 -22.78 -6.64
CA ASP A 11 -10.26 -24.23 -6.81
C ASP A 11 -11.17 -24.67 -7.95
N ARG A 12 -12.30 -23.98 -8.14
CA ARG A 12 -13.18 -24.20 -9.30
C ARG A 12 -12.46 -23.87 -10.61
N VAL A 13 -11.69 -22.78 -10.65
CA VAL A 13 -10.86 -22.44 -11.81
C VAL A 13 -9.83 -23.53 -12.09
N ARG A 14 -9.06 -23.98 -11.08
CA ARG A 14 -8.14 -25.12 -11.21
C ARG A 14 -8.85 -26.33 -11.82
N SER A 15 -10.01 -26.71 -11.27
CA SER A 15 -10.76 -27.87 -11.75
C SER A 15 -11.27 -27.70 -13.17
N ALA A 16 -11.75 -26.51 -13.55
CA ALA A 16 -12.24 -26.22 -14.88
C ALA A 16 -11.11 -26.27 -15.94
N LEU A 17 -9.88 -25.96 -15.54
CA LEU A 17 -8.69 -26.11 -16.35
C LEU A 17 -8.19 -27.56 -16.46
N GLY A 18 -8.82 -28.52 -15.76
CA GLY A 18 -8.42 -29.93 -15.75
C GLY A 18 -7.18 -30.23 -14.91
N GLU A 19 -6.68 -29.25 -14.15
CA GLU A 19 -5.44 -29.36 -13.41
C GLU A 19 -5.64 -30.12 -12.10
N ARG A 20 -4.81 -31.12 -11.80
CA ARG A 20 -4.91 -31.85 -10.52
C ARG A 20 -4.34 -31.04 -9.34
N ARG A 21 -3.30 -30.26 -9.61
CA ARG A 21 -2.65 -29.35 -8.66
C ARG A 21 -2.33 -28.04 -9.35
N ILE A 22 -2.20 -26.97 -8.58
CA ILE A 22 -1.83 -25.63 -9.08
C ILE A 22 -0.53 -25.16 -8.43
N SER A 23 0.24 -24.35 -9.17
CA SER A 23 1.42 -23.64 -8.65
C SER A 23 1.12 -22.15 -8.52
N PHE A 24 1.60 -21.53 -7.44
CA PHE A 24 1.31 -20.13 -7.11
C PHE A 24 2.54 -19.23 -7.19
N LEU A 25 2.35 -18.06 -7.79
CA LEU A 25 3.12 -16.86 -7.51
C LEU A 25 2.17 -15.85 -6.88
N ASP A 26 2.28 -15.67 -5.58
CA ASP A 26 1.38 -14.83 -4.81
C ASP A 26 2.11 -13.59 -4.31
N ILE A 27 1.52 -12.42 -4.54
CA ILE A 27 2.09 -11.12 -4.19
C ILE A 27 1.09 -10.38 -3.30
N SER A 28 1.58 -9.75 -2.23
CA SER A 28 0.78 -8.93 -1.33
C SER A 28 -0.40 -9.72 -0.74
N TRP A 29 -1.65 -9.24 -0.85
CA TRP A 29 -2.84 -9.98 -0.39
C TRP A 29 -2.96 -11.38 -1.00
N GLY A 30 -2.40 -11.61 -2.20
CA GLY A 30 -2.33 -12.95 -2.80
C GLY A 30 -1.66 -13.96 -1.87
N THR A 31 -0.70 -13.55 -1.04
CA THR A 31 -0.01 -14.47 -0.11
C THR A 31 -0.94 -14.97 1.00
N TRP A 32 -1.88 -14.14 1.44
CA TRP A 32 -2.95 -14.57 2.35
C TRP A 32 -3.92 -15.51 1.63
N LEU A 33 -4.29 -15.20 0.38
CA LEU A 33 -5.13 -16.08 -0.44
C LEU A 33 -4.48 -17.46 -0.66
N GLY A 34 -3.21 -17.51 -1.03
CA GLY A 34 -2.44 -18.75 -1.21
C GLY A 34 -2.35 -19.56 0.08
N ALA A 35 -2.13 -18.91 1.22
CA ALA A 35 -2.12 -19.56 2.53
C ALA A 35 -3.50 -20.17 2.88
N VAL A 36 -4.59 -19.43 2.66
CA VAL A 36 -5.96 -19.92 2.85
C VAL A 36 -6.28 -21.07 1.89
N TYR A 37 -5.93 -20.94 0.60
CA TYR A 37 -6.11 -21.99 -0.39
C TYR A 37 -5.40 -23.29 0.00
N ARG A 38 -4.13 -23.19 0.38
CA ARG A 38 -3.33 -24.36 0.82
C ARG A 38 -3.89 -24.99 2.09
N SER A 39 -4.47 -24.20 2.99
CA SER A 39 -5.09 -24.70 4.22
C SER A 39 -6.39 -25.45 3.94
N GLU A 40 -7.22 -24.98 3.00
CA GLU A 40 -8.48 -25.64 2.61
C GLU A 40 -8.25 -26.84 1.66
N PHE A 41 -7.21 -26.79 0.82
CA PHE A 41 -6.94 -27.77 -0.24
C PHE A 41 -5.46 -28.23 -0.26
N PRO A 42 -4.93 -28.82 0.83
CA PRO A 42 -3.50 -29.08 0.99
C PRO A 42 -2.91 -29.98 -0.11
N ASP A 43 -3.68 -30.95 -0.63
CA ASP A 43 -3.24 -31.90 -1.66
C ASP A 43 -3.27 -31.33 -3.09
N ARG A 44 -3.79 -30.11 -3.26
CA ARG A 44 -4.02 -29.45 -4.56
C ARG A 44 -2.99 -28.38 -4.88
N VAL A 45 -1.98 -28.20 -4.03
CA VAL A 45 -0.86 -27.27 -4.26
C VAL A 45 0.39 -28.05 -4.67
N GLU A 46 1.02 -27.69 -5.77
CA GLU A 46 2.31 -28.27 -6.18
C GLU A 46 3.49 -27.43 -5.68
N ARG A 47 3.52 -26.14 -6.04
CA ARG A 47 4.57 -25.18 -5.66
C ARG A 47 3.93 -23.87 -5.25
N MET A 48 4.57 -23.15 -4.34
CA MET A 48 4.05 -21.87 -3.86
C MET A 48 5.22 -20.94 -3.55
N PHE A 49 5.23 -19.78 -4.22
CA PHE A 49 6.15 -18.69 -3.95
C PHE A 49 5.34 -17.49 -3.46
N LEU A 50 5.73 -16.95 -2.30
CA LEU A 50 5.03 -15.85 -1.64
C LEU A 50 5.96 -14.64 -1.52
N ASP A 51 5.56 -13.51 -2.11
CA ASP A 51 6.28 -12.23 -2.03
C ASP A 51 5.45 -11.18 -1.31
N SER A 52 6.08 -10.42 -0.40
CA SER A 52 5.42 -9.44 0.47
C SER A 52 4.33 -10.08 1.33
N VAL A 53 4.76 -11.11 2.08
CA VAL A 53 3.92 -12.04 2.84
C VAL A 53 3.03 -11.32 3.85
N ALA A 54 1.72 -11.53 3.75
CA ALA A 54 0.73 -11.08 4.71
C ALA A 54 0.87 -11.84 6.04
N SER A 55 0.58 -11.16 7.15
CA SER A 55 0.61 -11.78 8.49
C SER A 55 -0.33 -13.00 8.57
N PRO A 56 0.04 -14.09 9.26
CA PRO A 56 -0.87 -15.19 9.58
C PRO A 56 -2.11 -14.75 10.37
N GLU A 57 -2.01 -13.64 11.09
CA GLU A 57 -3.09 -13.00 11.85
C GLU A 57 -3.71 -11.84 11.06
N PHE A 58 -3.82 -11.98 9.73
CA PHE A 58 -4.23 -10.90 8.85
C PHE A 58 -5.61 -10.34 9.24
N THR A 59 -5.60 -9.08 9.68
CA THR A 59 -6.78 -8.22 9.74
C THR A 59 -6.45 -6.91 9.02
N LEU A 60 -7.47 -6.23 8.50
CA LEU A 60 -7.26 -4.92 7.87
C LEU A 60 -6.65 -3.93 8.88
N ALA A 61 -7.13 -3.93 10.12
CA ALA A 61 -6.60 -3.06 11.17
C ALA A 61 -5.10 -3.33 11.45
N ALA A 62 -4.71 -4.59 11.70
CA ALA A 62 -3.31 -4.92 11.95
C ALA A 62 -2.41 -4.64 10.74
N PHE A 63 -2.94 -4.79 9.54
CA PHE A 63 -2.21 -4.42 8.31
C PHE A 63 -2.00 -2.91 8.21
N ASP A 64 -3.04 -2.11 8.49
CA ASP A 64 -2.98 -0.65 8.44
C ASP A 64 -2.03 -0.09 9.52
N ASP A 65 -2.10 -0.60 10.75
CA ASP A 65 -1.20 -0.24 11.85
C ASP A 65 0.26 -0.57 11.50
N GLY A 66 0.51 -1.80 11.03
CA GLY A 66 1.85 -2.22 10.62
C GLY A 66 2.39 -1.41 9.44
N ARG A 67 1.53 -0.96 8.51
CA ARG A 67 1.91 -0.03 7.44
C ARG A 67 2.32 1.33 8.00
N ALA A 68 1.56 1.89 8.94
CA ALA A 68 1.85 3.18 9.54
C ALA A 68 3.20 3.17 10.28
N ASP A 69 3.43 2.15 11.11
CA ASP A 69 4.70 1.97 11.83
C ASP A 69 5.89 1.79 10.88
N ALA A 70 5.71 0.98 9.83
CA ALA A 70 6.73 0.76 8.82
C ALA A 70 7.01 2.05 8.01
N ALA A 71 5.99 2.84 7.71
CA ALA A 71 6.14 4.11 7.00
C ALA A 71 6.95 5.10 7.83
N GLU A 72 6.60 5.29 9.11
CA GLU A 72 7.30 6.23 9.98
C GLU A 72 8.76 5.79 10.24
N SER A 73 8.97 4.52 10.58
CA SER A 73 10.33 3.99 10.85
C SER A 73 11.24 4.04 9.62
N ARG A 74 10.69 3.98 8.41
CA ARG A 74 11.46 4.00 7.16
C ARG A 74 11.54 5.38 6.52
N PHE A 75 10.81 6.38 7.02
CA PHE A 75 10.74 7.71 6.40
C PHE A 75 12.10 8.41 6.34
N ALA A 76 12.94 8.23 7.36
CA ALA A 76 14.21 8.96 7.50
C ALA A 76 15.17 8.75 6.31
N ARG A 77 15.22 7.55 5.73
CA ARG A 77 16.15 7.22 4.64
C ARG A 77 15.81 7.92 3.31
N PRO A 78 14.60 7.79 2.75
CA PRO A 78 14.22 8.55 1.56
C PRO A 78 14.23 10.06 1.85
N ALA A 79 13.85 10.50 3.05
CA ALA A 79 13.92 11.92 3.41
C ALA A 79 15.36 12.47 3.40
N ALA A 80 16.34 11.70 3.88
CA ALA A 80 17.75 12.08 3.80
C ALA A 80 18.25 12.15 2.34
N TRP A 81 17.79 11.23 1.48
CA TRP A 81 18.10 11.29 0.05
C TRP A 81 17.47 12.50 -0.63
N ILE A 82 16.20 12.82 -0.33
CA ILE A 82 15.54 14.03 -0.84
C ILE A 82 16.30 15.28 -0.37
N ALA A 83 16.68 15.32 0.90
CA ALA A 83 17.42 16.43 1.48
C ALA A 83 18.78 16.67 0.82
N SER A 84 19.48 15.61 0.40
CA SER A 84 20.73 15.76 -0.37
C SER A 84 20.51 16.27 -1.80
N HIS A 85 19.25 16.41 -2.24
CA HIS A 85 18.84 16.94 -3.53
C HIS A 85 17.93 18.16 -3.35
N ASP A 86 18.13 18.94 -2.29
CA ASP A 86 17.31 20.13 -2.00
C ASP A 86 17.31 21.15 -3.16
N GLU A 87 18.41 21.28 -3.90
CA GLU A 87 18.44 22.14 -5.11
C GLU A 87 17.38 21.76 -6.16
N ALA A 88 16.99 20.48 -6.22
CA ALA A 88 15.96 19.99 -7.13
C ALA A 88 14.55 20.02 -6.53
N TYR A 89 14.41 19.76 -5.22
CA TYR A 89 13.11 19.54 -4.59
C TYR A 89 12.63 20.71 -3.70
N GLY A 90 13.54 21.50 -3.13
CA GLY A 90 13.23 22.63 -2.25
C GLY A 90 12.46 22.24 -0.99
N LEU A 91 12.63 21.01 -0.49
CA LEU A 91 11.92 20.47 0.66
C LEU A 91 12.71 20.58 1.97
N GLY A 92 13.93 21.12 1.91
CA GLY A 92 14.84 21.30 3.03
C GLY A 92 16.11 20.45 2.90
N THR A 93 17.13 20.85 3.66
CA THR A 93 18.49 20.29 3.62
C THR A 93 18.71 19.16 4.63
N SER A 94 17.69 18.83 5.42
CA SER A 94 17.71 17.72 6.38
C SER A 94 16.46 16.85 6.28
N ALA A 95 16.57 15.59 6.70
CA ALA A 95 15.43 14.66 6.73
C ALA A 95 14.26 15.18 7.60
N ALA A 96 14.56 15.95 8.65
CA ALA A 96 13.54 16.56 9.51
C ALA A 96 12.79 17.69 8.80
N GLU A 97 13.50 18.55 8.06
CA GLU A 97 12.89 19.58 7.24
C GLU A 97 12.02 18.98 6.13
N VAL A 98 12.53 17.94 5.43
CA VAL A 98 11.75 17.21 4.42
C VAL A 98 10.48 16.61 5.02
N ARG A 99 10.57 15.99 6.21
CA ARG A 99 9.39 15.45 6.92
C ARG A 99 8.38 16.56 7.24
N ALA A 100 8.85 17.69 7.74
CA ALA A 100 7.99 18.83 8.07
C ALA A 100 7.34 19.42 6.81
N ALA A 101 8.08 19.52 5.70
CA ALA A 101 7.57 20.02 4.43
C ALA A 101 6.50 19.09 3.83
N VAL A 102 6.68 17.76 3.94
CA VAL A 102 5.72 16.77 3.43
C VAL A 102 4.45 16.71 4.28
N LEU A 103 4.57 16.71 5.61
CA LEU A 103 3.43 16.51 6.52
C LEU A 103 2.75 17.81 6.95
N GLY A 104 3.47 18.93 6.95
CA GLY A 104 2.95 20.26 7.34
C GLY A 104 1.67 20.68 6.63
N PRO A 105 1.54 20.47 5.30
CA PRO A 105 0.31 20.79 4.57
C PRO A 105 -0.94 20.10 5.12
N ILE A 106 -0.84 18.88 5.69
CA ILE A 106 -2.00 18.18 6.24
C ILE A 106 -2.62 19.02 7.37
N GLY A 107 -1.82 19.39 8.38
CA GLY A 107 -2.30 20.18 9.51
C GLY A 107 -2.73 21.60 9.12
N ALA A 108 -2.06 22.21 8.14
CA ALA A 108 -2.42 23.53 7.65
C ALA A 108 -3.81 23.54 6.98
N TYR A 109 -4.11 22.53 6.17
CA TYR A 109 -5.40 22.40 5.49
C TYR A 109 -6.52 21.87 6.40
N ASP A 110 -6.19 21.11 7.46
CA ASP A 110 -7.16 20.81 8.53
C ASP A 110 -7.58 22.07 9.28
N ALA A 111 -6.62 22.94 9.61
CA ALA A 111 -6.90 24.20 10.31
C ALA A 111 -7.62 25.22 9.40
N ASN A 112 -7.28 25.27 8.11
CA ASN A 112 -7.83 26.22 7.16
C ASN A 112 -8.21 25.53 5.83
N PRO A 113 -9.34 24.81 5.77
CA PRO A 113 -9.78 24.14 4.55
C PRO A 113 -10.02 25.13 3.41
N VAL A 114 -9.54 24.79 2.21
CA VAL A 114 -9.65 25.65 1.02
C VAL A 114 -10.81 25.18 0.15
N ARG A 115 -11.66 26.11 -0.30
CA ARG A 115 -12.76 25.83 -1.24
C ARG A 115 -12.37 26.23 -2.65
N TYR A 116 -12.61 25.33 -3.60
CA TYR A 116 -12.48 25.59 -5.03
C TYR A 116 -13.86 25.51 -5.68
N THR A 117 -14.09 26.30 -6.73
CA THR A 117 -15.39 26.41 -7.40
C THR A 117 -15.75 25.17 -8.22
N ASP A 118 -14.77 24.37 -8.60
CA ASP A 118 -14.86 23.15 -9.39
C ASP A 118 -14.81 21.86 -8.54
N LEU A 119 -14.55 21.96 -7.24
CA LEU A 119 -14.57 20.83 -6.32
C LEU A 119 -15.85 20.83 -5.47
N GLY A 120 -16.58 19.72 -5.49
CA GLY A 120 -17.81 19.54 -4.69
C GLY A 120 -17.60 19.41 -3.18
N ARG A 121 -16.36 19.55 -2.69
CA ARG A 121 -16.01 19.52 -1.26
C ARG A 121 -14.79 20.42 -1.00
N PRO A 122 -14.63 20.98 0.22
CA PRO A 122 -13.39 21.63 0.63
C PRO A 122 -12.20 20.67 0.51
N VAL A 123 -11.03 21.21 0.21
CA VAL A 123 -9.75 20.52 0.38
C VAL A 123 -9.32 20.78 1.82
N ASP A 124 -9.35 19.73 2.63
CA ASP A 124 -8.87 19.68 4.02
C ASP A 124 -7.63 18.77 4.12
N GLY A 125 -7.09 18.59 5.33
CA GLY A 125 -5.92 17.74 5.54
C GLY A 125 -6.18 16.29 5.18
N ALA A 126 -7.39 15.77 5.36
CA ALA A 126 -7.76 14.42 4.93
C ALA A 126 -7.66 14.26 3.40
N VAL A 127 -8.11 15.26 2.63
CA VAL A 127 -7.91 15.27 1.17
C VAL A 127 -6.42 15.29 0.83
N VAL A 128 -5.62 16.13 1.48
CA VAL A 128 -4.16 16.22 1.25
C VAL A 128 -3.46 14.91 1.58
N ALA A 129 -3.71 14.34 2.75
CA ALA A 129 -3.15 13.06 3.20
C ALA A 129 -3.46 11.93 2.22
N SER A 130 -4.70 11.88 1.70
CA SER A 130 -5.11 10.88 0.70
C SER A 130 -4.34 10.96 -0.62
N ARG A 131 -3.72 12.10 -0.94
CA ARG A 131 -2.88 12.28 -2.12
C ARG A 131 -1.43 11.90 -1.86
N ILE A 132 -0.93 12.12 -0.65
CA ILE A 132 0.40 11.70 -0.21
C ILE A 132 0.48 10.16 -0.16
N ASP A 133 -0.53 9.49 0.42
CA ASP A 133 -0.58 8.02 0.52
C ASP A 133 -0.73 7.31 -0.85
N ARG A 134 -1.23 8.02 -1.87
CA ARG A 134 -1.35 7.51 -3.25
C ARG A 134 -0.14 7.79 -4.16
N GLY A 135 1.00 8.20 -3.60
CA GLY A 135 2.16 8.66 -4.37
C GLY A 135 2.72 7.64 -5.39
N CYS A 136 2.94 8.13 -6.62
CA CYS A 136 3.66 7.53 -7.77
C CYS A 136 2.86 6.78 -8.86
N ALA A 137 1.54 6.92 -8.96
CA ALA A 137 0.80 6.57 -10.18
C ALA A 137 0.32 7.84 -10.90
N GLY A 138 1.18 8.44 -11.74
CA GLY A 138 0.73 9.42 -12.74
C GLY A 138 1.24 10.86 -12.64
N LEU A 139 2.31 11.15 -11.90
CA LEU A 139 3.02 12.42 -12.13
C LEU A 139 3.89 12.26 -13.39
N PRO A 140 3.74 13.12 -14.42
CA PRO A 140 4.73 13.18 -15.48
C PRO A 140 6.07 13.54 -14.84
N VAL A 141 7.06 12.67 -15.05
CA VAL A 141 8.45 13.01 -14.77
C VAL A 141 8.75 14.20 -15.68
N ALA A 142 9.00 15.37 -15.11
CA ALA A 142 9.44 16.53 -15.89
C ALA A 142 10.75 16.18 -16.62
N PRO A 143 10.97 16.71 -17.84
CA PRO A 143 12.11 16.35 -18.69
C PRO A 143 13.47 16.65 -18.06
#